data_AF-A0A6I7QVJ7-F1
#
_entry.id   AF-A0A6I7QVJ7-F1
#
_cell.length_a   1.000
_cell.length_b   1.000
_cell.length_c   1.000
_cell.angle_alpha   90.00
_cell.angle_beta   90.00
_cell.angle_gamma   90.00
#
_symmetry.space_group_name_H-M   'P 1'
#
loop_
_entity.id
_entity.type
_entity.pdbx_description
1 polymer ?
#
loop_
_entity_poly.entity_id
_entity_poly.type
_entity_poly.pdbx_seq_one_letter_code
_entity_poly.pdbx_strand_id
1 'polypeptide(L)'
;MGERTVGLNGLLEELELRTGLAGLIPEESDRVIAYRSLLMERLKDTSLAPPFFADSLAADQMTVGRELLRRRDGLVAAGLFRDLHSGGPGLPDADSNADSDAIPPRIREMREIEKHIDGGSPIRRGRADRLRTVMEAIEKGIAPVSLTSITVLDDREFLDPGVSELLDALHGVGVEVDYETTGPAAPEDTFLGYVQRSLLGVPSHPAATG
;
A
#
# COMPACT_ATOMS: atom_id res chain seq x y z
N MET A 1 14.95 17.70 19.49
CA MET A 1 13.98 16.78 18.86
C MET A 1 14.72 15.48 18.57
N GLY A 2 14.07 14.33 18.76
CA GLY A 2 14.70 13.03 18.54
C GLY A 2 14.59 12.63 17.07
N GLU A 3 15.70 12.23 16.48
CA GLU A 3 15.74 11.54 15.20
C GLU A 3 15.33 10.08 15.41
N ARG A 4 14.54 9.52 14.48
CA ARG A 4 14.08 8.13 14.55
C ARG A 4 14.14 7.49 13.18
N THR A 5 14.94 6.44 13.05
CA THR A 5 14.97 5.60 11.84
C THR A 5 13.91 4.52 11.94
N VAL A 6 13.01 4.46 10.96
CA VAL A 6 11.93 3.46 10.90
C VAL A 6 11.75 2.98 9.47
N GLY A 7 11.27 1.75 9.31
CA GLY A 7 10.69 1.31 8.03
C GLY A 7 9.30 1.89 7.82
N LEU A 8 8.70 1.59 6.66
CA LEU A 8 7.38 2.12 6.28
C LEU A 8 6.27 1.89 7.33
N ASN A 9 6.21 0.70 7.93
CA ASN A 9 5.21 0.41 8.95
C ASN A 9 5.40 1.29 10.20
N GLY A 10 6.65 1.53 10.61
CA GLY A 10 6.95 2.41 11.74
C GLY A 10 6.64 3.87 11.44
N LEU A 11 6.85 4.33 10.19
CA LEU A 11 6.41 5.65 9.76
C LEU A 11 4.88 5.76 9.82
N LEU A 12 4.16 4.77 9.30
CA LEU A 12 2.71 4.76 9.32
C LEU A 12 2.16 4.78 10.76
N GLU A 13 2.70 3.96 11.66
CA GLU A 13 2.33 3.96 13.08
C GLU A 13 2.60 5.30 13.76
N GLU A 14 3.73 5.95 13.46
CA GLU A 14 4.07 7.27 13.96
C GLU A 14 3.07 8.33 13.47
N LEU A 15 2.70 8.28 12.20
CA LEU A 15 1.72 9.20 11.63
C LEU A 15 0.33 8.98 12.23
N GLU A 16 -0.13 7.73 12.36
CA GLU A 16 -1.40 7.40 13.00
C GLU A 16 -1.46 7.87 14.45
N LEU A 17 -0.35 7.73 15.20
CA LEU A 17 -0.27 8.24 16.55
C LEU A 17 -0.43 9.77 16.58
N ARG A 18 0.23 10.48 15.67
CA ARG A 18 0.18 11.95 15.57
C ARG A 18 -1.17 12.46 15.09
N THR A 19 -1.86 11.71 14.23
CA THR A 19 -3.19 12.06 13.73
C THR A 19 -4.33 11.55 14.62
N GLY A 20 -4.02 10.83 15.71
CA GLY A 20 -5.04 10.23 16.59
C GLY A 20 -5.80 9.07 15.96
N LEU A 21 -5.27 8.46 14.91
CA LEU A 21 -5.84 7.32 14.19
C LEU A 21 -5.31 5.96 14.64
N ALA A 22 -4.37 5.94 15.60
CA ALA A 22 -3.83 4.70 16.13
C ALA A 22 -4.95 3.79 16.67
N GLY A 23 -4.92 2.52 16.29
CA GLY A 23 -5.98 1.57 16.60
C GLY A 23 -5.52 0.13 16.67
N LEU A 24 -6.45 -0.76 17.03
CA LEU A 24 -6.18 -2.19 17.04
C LEU A 24 -5.99 -2.72 15.61
N ILE A 25 -4.78 -3.21 15.34
CA ILE A 25 -4.42 -3.87 14.09
C ILE A 25 -4.88 -5.33 14.21
N PRO A 26 -5.79 -5.81 13.35
CA PRO A 26 -6.20 -7.22 13.37
C PRO A 26 -5.08 -8.11 12.82
N GLU A 27 -5.06 -9.35 13.28
CA GLU A 27 -4.17 -10.38 12.73
C GLU A 27 -4.50 -10.64 11.26
N GLU A 28 -3.48 -10.98 10.46
CA GLU A 28 -3.69 -11.26 9.04
C GLU A 28 -4.66 -12.43 8.82
N SER A 29 -4.61 -13.45 9.69
CA SER A 29 -5.54 -14.59 9.64
C SER A 29 -6.99 -14.15 9.77
N ASP A 30 -7.29 -13.19 10.64
CA ASP A 30 -8.65 -12.70 10.88
C ASP A 30 -9.16 -11.93 9.66
N ARG A 31 -8.28 -11.13 9.03
CA ARG A 31 -8.59 -10.46 7.78
C ARG A 31 -8.87 -11.47 6.66
N VAL A 32 -8.05 -12.51 6.54
CA VAL A 32 -8.24 -13.57 5.54
C VAL A 32 -9.56 -14.31 5.75
N ILE A 33 -9.89 -14.67 7.00
CA ILE A 33 -11.16 -15.34 7.34
C ILE A 33 -12.35 -14.43 7.00
N ALA A 34 -12.30 -13.16 7.39
CA ALA A 34 -13.36 -12.20 7.09
C ALA A 34 -13.54 -12.00 5.58
N TYR A 35 -12.44 -11.82 4.84
CA TYR A 35 -12.50 -11.62 3.40
C TYR A 35 -13.00 -12.86 2.67
N ARG A 36 -12.55 -14.06 3.06
CA ARG A 36 -13.06 -15.33 2.54
C ARG A 36 -14.58 -15.45 2.76
N SER A 37 -15.09 -15.08 3.92
CA SER A 37 -16.53 -15.13 4.20
C SER A 37 -17.32 -14.24 3.23
N LEU A 38 -16.85 -13.03 2.92
CA LEU A 38 -17.46 -12.16 1.91
C LEU A 38 -17.42 -12.78 0.51
N LEU A 39 -16.30 -13.41 0.12
CA LEU A 39 -16.21 -14.11 -1.17
C LEU A 39 -17.23 -15.25 -1.26
N MET A 40 -17.43 -15.99 -0.17
CA MET A 40 -18.44 -17.05 -0.10
C MET A 40 -19.86 -16.50 -0.15
N GLU A 41 -20.13 -15.35 0.46
CA GLU A 41 -21.42 -14.67 0.35
C GLU A 41 -21.69 -14.21 -1.09
N ARG A 42 -20.70 -13.65 -1.76
CA ARG A 42 -20.78 -13.29 -3.18
C ARG A 42 -21.12 -14.48 -4.07
N LEU A 43 -20.65 -15.69 -3.75
CA LEU A 43 -21.01 -16.92 -4.49
C LEU A 43 -22.46 -17.38 -4.28
N LYS A 44 -23.10 -17.00 -3.16
CA LYS A 44 -24.51 -17.35 -2.91
C LYS A 44 -25.46 -16.50 -3.74
N ASP A 45 -25.00 -15.36 -4.24
CA ASP A 45 -25.79 -14.52 -5.13
C ASP A 45 -25.86 -15.13 -6.54
N THR A 46 -26.89 -15.94 -6.74
CA THR A 46 -27.21 -16.60 -8.02
C THR A 46 -27.85 -15.66 -9.05
N SER A 47 -28.18 -14.42 -8.66
CA SER A 47 -28.71 -13.43 -9.60
C SER A 47 -27.63 -12.85 -10.53
N LEU A 48 -26.36 -13.03 -10.17
CA LEU A 48 -25.20 -12.56 -10.91
C LEU A 48 -24.45 -13.74 -11.56
N ALA A 49 -23.68 -13.42 -12.61
CA ALA A 49 -22.77 -14.40 -13.21
C ALA A 49 -21.73 -14.88 -12.16
N PRO A 50 -21.26 -16.14 -12.27
CA PRO A 50 -20.21 -16.65 -11.39
C PRO A 50 -18.95 -15.77 -11.45
N PRO A 51 -18.39 -15.36 -10.29
CA PRO A 51 -17.19 -14.53 -10.29
C PRO A 51 -15.98 -15.33 -10.78
N PHE A 52 -14.96 -14.62 -11.28
CA PHE A 52 -13.77 -15.24 -11.88
C PHE A 52 -12.98 -16.17 -10.94
N PHE A 53 -13.19 -16.07 -9.63
CA PHE A 53 -12.52 -16.86 -8.60
C PHE A 53 -13.34 -18.06 -8.11
N ALA A 54 -14.56 -18.30 -8.63
CA ALA A 54 -15.48 -19.30 -8.11
C ALA A 54 -14.86 -20.71 -8.06
N ASP A 55 -14.29 -21.19 -9.18
CA ASP A 55 -13.70 -22.52 -9.26
C ASP A 55 -12.50 -22.67 -8.32
N SER A 56 -11.62 -21.67 -8.30
CA SER A 56 -10.46 -21.67 -7.41
C SER A 56 -10.86 -21.65 -5.94
N LEU A 57 -11.88 -20.85 -5.57
CA LEU A 57 -12.36 -20.75 -4.20
C LEU A 57 -13.01 -22.06 -3.76
N ALA A 58 -13.70 -22.77 -4.66
CA ALA A 58 -14.23 -24.10 -4.38
C ALA A 58 -13.12 -25.14 -4.13
N ALA A 59 -11.98 -25.00 -4.81
CA ALA A 59 -10.83 -25.90 -4.64
C ALA A 59 -10.02 -25.61 -3.35
N ASP A 60 -9.70 -24.33 -3.08
CA ASP A 60 -8.97 -23.92 -1.88
C ASP A 60 -9.41 -22.52 -1.40
N GLN A 61 -10.28 -22.51 -0.40
CA GLN A 61 -10.85 -21.27 0.11
C GLN A 61 -9.83 -20.37 0.82
N MET A 62 -8.85 -20.96 1.51
CA MET A 62 -7.91 -20.20 2.34
C MET A 62 -6.84 -19.54 1.49
N THR A 63 -6.26 -20.27 0.55
CA THR A 63 -5.23 -19.73 -0.34
C THR A 63 -5.82 -18.66 -1.25
N VAL A 64 -7.01 -18.88 -1.81
CA VAL A 64 -7.69 -17.88 -2.65
C VAL A 64 -8.11 -16.66 -1.84
N GLY A 65 -8.64 -16.85 -0.63
CA GLY A 65 -8.97 -15.73 0.26
C GLY A 65 -7.76 -14.84 0.55
N ARG A 66 -6.60 -15.44 0.85
CA ARG A 66 -5.34 -14.71 1.08
C ARG A 66 -4.86 -13.99 -0.17
N GLU A 67 -4.83 -14.66 -1.32
CA GLU A 67 -4.34 -14.06 -2.56
C GLU A 67 -5.22 -12.91 -3.04
N LEU A 68 -6.55 -13.05 -2.96
CA LEU A 68 -7.46 -11.97 -3.33
C LEU A 68 -7.42 -10.82 -2.34
N LEU A 69 -7.26 -11.08 -1.04
CA LEU A 69 -7.04 -10.02 -0.04
C LEU A 69 -5.75 -9.25 -0.33
N ARG A 70 -4.66 -9.94 -0.66
CA ARG A 70 -3.38 -9.32 -1.04
C ARG A 70 -3.54 -8.41 -2.26
N ARG A 71 -4.25 -8.88 -3.29
CA ARG A 71 -4.54 -8.07 -4.49
C ARG A 71 -5.40 -6.86 -4.15
N ARG A 72 -6.40 -7.05 -3.29
CA ARG A 72 -7.28 -5.99 -2.82
C ARG A 72 -6.45 -4.91 -2.12
N ASP A 73 -5.55 -5.30 -1.22
CA ASP A 73 -4.67 -4.35 -0.53
C ASP A 73 -3.76 -3.60 -1.50
N GLY A 74 -3.27 -4.24 -2.56
CA GLY A 74 -2.53 -3.56 -3.63
C GLY A 74 -3.38 -2.52 -4.38
N LEU A 75 -4.63 -2.83 -4.69
CA LEU A 75 -5.56 -1.90 -5.35
C LEU A 75 -5.91 -0.71 -4.46
N VAL A 76 -6.10 -0.93 -3.16
CA VAL A 76 -6.32 0.15 -2.17
C VAL A 76 -5.07 1.01 -2.02
N ALA A 77 -3.89 0.39 -1.94
CA ALA A 77 -2.62 1.10 -1.86
C ALA A 77 -2.36 1.95 -3.11
N ALA A 78 -2.84 1.54 -4.28
CA ALA A 78 -2.78 2.31 -5.53
C ALA A 78 -3.93 3.33 -5.68
N GLY A 79 -4.84 3.44 -4.71
CA GLY A 79 -5.89 4.45 -4.70
C GLY A 79 -7.10 4.13 -5.58
N LEU A 80 -7.19 2.91 -6.15
CA LEU A 80 -8.26 2.54 -7.07
C LEU A 80 -9.65 2.54 -6.39
N PHE A 81 -9.71 2.31 -5.09
CA PHE A 81 -10.96 2.28 -4.31
C PHE A 81 -11.11 3.50 -3.38
N ARG A 82 -10.43 4.62 -3.67
CA ARG A 82 -10.42 5.81 -2.81
C ARG A 82 -11.82 6.36 -2.51
N ASP A 83 -12.72 6.29 -3.48
CA ASP A 83 -14.13 6.66 -3.37
C ASP A 83 -14.86 5.86 -2.28
N LEU A 84 -14.59 4.56 -2.19
CA LEU A 84 -15.21 3.65 -1.21
C LEU A 84 -14.56 3.70 0.18
N HIS A 85 -13.46 4.43 0.35
CA HIS A 85 -12.67 4.46 1.59
C HIS A 85 -12.65 5.84 2.25
N SER A 86 -12.52 6.88 1.44
CA SER A 86 -12.17 8.24 1.87
C SER A 86 -13.01 9.33 1.19
N GLY A 87 -13.97 8.94 0.34
CA GLY A 87 -14.84 9.87 -0.39
C GLY A 87 -14.12 10.75 -1.41
N GLY A 88 -12.86 10.44 -1.75
CA GLY A 88 -12.11 11.10 -2.82
C GLY A 88 -12.42 10.52 -4.22
N PRO A 89 -11.83 11.07 -5.29
CA PRO A 89 -11.98 10.51 -6.63
C PRO A 89 -11.34 9.12 -6.69
N GLY A 90 -12.14 8.11 -7.04
CA GLY A 90 -11.70 6.72 -7.26
C GLY A 90 -11.89 6.29 -8.72
N LEU A 91 -11.97 4.98 -8.96
CA LEU A 91 -12.40 4.45 -10.26
C LEU A 91 -13.78 5.04 -10.62
N PRO A 92 -14.02 5.47 -11.88
CA PRO A 92 -15.36 5.88 -12.31
C PRO A 92 -16.33 4.72 -12.12
N ASP A 93 -17.56 5.00 -11.68
CA ASP A 93 -18.60 3.98 -11.52
C ASP A 93 -18.83 3.23 -12.84
N ALA A 94 -19.05 1.92 -12.77
CA ALA A 94 -19.32 1.11 -13.95
C ALA A 94 -20.55 1.62 -14.75
N ASP A 95 -21.46 2.32 -14.07
CA ASP A 95 -22.69 2.91 -14.63
C ASP A 95 -22.50 4.35 -15.14
N SER A 96 -21.32 4.94 -14.90
CA SER A 96 -21.00 6.24 -15.50
C SER A 96 -20.63 6.03 -16.97
N ASN A 97 -21.32 6.74 -17.88
CA ASN A 97 -21.20 6.64 -19.34
C ASN A 97 -19.79 6.95 -19.91
N ALA A 98 -18.78 7.11 -19.06
CA ALA A 98 -17.38 7.31 -19.43
C ALA A 98 -16.64 5.98 -19.31
N ASP A 99 -16.24 5.41 -20.46
CA ASP A 99 -15.25 4.33 -20.58
C ASP A 99 -15.34 3.20 -19.55
N SER A 100 -16.54 2.67 -19.27
CA SER A 100 -16.69 1.50 -18.39
C SER A 100 -15.95 0.26 -18.92
N ASP A 101 -15.66 0.23 -20.23
CA ASP A 101 -14.82 -0.76 -20.92
C ASP A 101 -13.32 -0.63 -20.59
N ALA A 102 -12.86 0.49 -20.03
CA ALA A 102 -11.45 0.66 -19.66
C ALA A 102 -11.07 -0.09 -18.38
N ILE A 103 -12.03 -0.45 -17.52
CA ILE A 103 -11.77 -1.15 -16.26
C ILE A 103 -11.79 -2.68 -16.51
N PRO A 104 -10.69 -3.41 -16.27
CA PRO A 104 -10.65 -4.85 -16.44
C PRO A 104 -11.74 -5.56 -15.62
N PRO A 105 -12.43 -6.58 -16.16
CA PRO A 105 -13.55 -7.25 -15.48
C PRO A 105 -13.22 -7.77 -14.07
N ARG A 106 -11.98 -8.22 -13.84
CA ARG A 106 -11.54 -8.68 -12.52
C ARG A 106 -11.46 -7.55 -11.49
N ILE A 107 -11.02 -6.36 -11.90
CA ILE A 107 -10.98 -5.19 -11.00
C ILE A 107 -12.40 -4.73 -10.71
N ARG A 108 -13.28 -4.75 -11.71
CA ARG A 108 -14.71 -4.47 -11.52
C ARG A 108 -15.35 -5.40 -10.49
N GLU A 109 -15.14 -6.71 -10.62
CA GLU A 109 -15.65 -7.69 -9.65
C GLU A 109 -15.10 -7.45 -8.23
N MET A 110 -13.81 -7.12 -8.10
CA MET A 110 -13.23 -6.78 -6.80
C MET A 110 -13.81 -5.50 -6.21
N ARG A 111 -14.13 -4.51 -7.03
CA ARG A 111 -14.81 -3.28 -6.58
C ARG A 111 -16.23 -3.55 -6.09
N GLU A 112 -16.98 -4.43 -6.74
CA GLU A 112 -18.30 -4.84 -6.26
C GLU A 112 -18.24 -5.54 -4.90
N ILE A 113 -17.23 -6.38 -4.67
CA ILE A 113 -17.00 -6.97 -3.33
C ILE A 113 -16.67 -5.87 -2.32
N GLU A 114 -15.83 -4.90 -2.68
CA GLU A 114 -15.40 -3.81 -1.79
C GLU A 114 -16.59 -2.99 -1.26
N LYS A 115 -17.64 -2.79 -2.07
CA LYS A 115 -18.89 -2.10 -1.65
C LYS A 115 -19.60 -2.77 -0.47
N HIS A 116 -19.38 -4.07 -0.28
CA HIS A 116 -20.00 -4.85 0.80
C HIS A 116 -19.13 -4.91 2.06
N ILE A 117 -17.93 -4.34 2.04
CA ILE A 117 -17.06 -4.30 3.21
C ILE A 117 -17.47 -3.11 4.08
N ASP A 118 -18.05 -3.41 5.24
CA ASP A 118 -18.39 -2.39 6.23
C ASP A 118 -17.14 -1.69 6.81
N GLY A 119 -17.31 -0.47 7.32
CA GLY A 119 -16.22 0.33 7.89
C GLY A 119 -15.65 -0.19 9.21
N GLY A 120 -16.37 -1.06 9.92
CA GLY A 120 -15.92 -1.68 11.17
C GLY A 120 -15.11 -2.96 10.95
N SER A 121 -15.12 -3.49 9.72
CA SER A 121 -14.62 -4.80 9.36
C SER A 121 -13.11 -4.88 9.57
N PRO A 122 -12.60 -6.02 10.08
CA PRO A 122 -11.15 -6.22 10.17
C PRO A 122 -10.46 -6.12 8.80
N ILE A 123 -11.20 -6.33 7.70
CA ILE A 123 -10.66 -6.20 6.34
C ILE A 123 -10.15 -4.76 6.09
N ARG A 124 -10.88 -3.74 6.58
CA ARG A 124 -10.58 -2.29 6.44
C ARG A 124 -9.44 -1.79 7.33
N ARG A 125 -8.76 -2.68 8.04
CA ARG A 125 -7.66 -2.32 8.95
C ARG A 125 -6.31 -2.86 8.47
N GLY A 126 -6.22 -3.19 7.18
CA GLY A 126 -4.95 -3.51 6.55
C GLY A 126 -4.04 -2.29 6.46
N ARG A 127 -2.75 -2.53 6.17
CA ARG A 127 -1.77 -1.47 5.96
C ARG A 127 -2.21 -0.47 4.88
N ALA A 128 -2.78 -0.97 3.79
CA ALA A 128 -3.23 -0.13 2.68
C ALA A 128 -4.38 0.80 3.07
N ASP A 129 -5.37 0.29 3.82
CA ASP A 129 -6.48 1.11 4.33
C ASP A 129 -5.97 2.19 5.28
N ARG A 130 -5.15 1.76 6.25
CA ARG A 130 -4.52 2.63 7.26
C ARG A 130 -3.76 3.78 6.61
N LEU A 131 -2.92 3.47 5.62
CA LEU A 131 -2.21 4.47 4.83
C LEU A 131 -3.18 5.47 4.20
N ARG A 132 -4.27 5.01 3.58
CA ARG A 132 -5.26 5.87 2.95
C ARG A 132 -6.01 6.75 3.95
N THR A 133 -6.37 6.21 5.11
CA THR A 133 -7.00 6.99 6.20
C THR A 133 -6.06 8.08 6.72
N VAL A 134 -4.76 7.79 6.87
CA VAL A 134 -3.75 8.79 7.28
C VAL A 134 -3.60 9.88 6.23
N MET A 135 -3.45 9.51 4.95
CA MET A 135 -3.36 10.49 3.86
C MET A 135 -4.58 11.41 3.82
N GLU A 136 -5.78 10.86 3.94
CA GLU A 136 -7.02 11.65 3.98
C GLU A 136 -7.04 12.61 5.18
N ALA A 137 -6.59 12.18 6.35
CA ALA A 137 -6.52 13.03 7.52
C ALA A 137 -5.52 14.19 7.37
N ILE A 138 -4.39 13.93 6.69
CA ILE A 138 -3.38 14.94 6.34
C ILE A 138 -3.98 15.95 5.35
N GLU A 139 -4.56 15.47 4.25
CA GLU A 139 -5.17 16.32 3.21
C GLU A 139 -6.30 17.20 3.76
N LYS A 140 -7.11 16.67 4.68
CA LYS A 140 -8.20 17.41 5.33
C LYS A 140 -7.73 18.31 6.46
N GLY A 141 -6.46 18.29 6.83
CA GLY A 141 -5.91 19.07 7.95
C GLY A 141 -6.55 18.73 9.30
N ILE A 142 -7.01 17.48 9.48
CA ILE A 142 -7.74 17.05 10.69
C ILE A 142 -6.84 17.11 11.92
N ALA A 143 -5.52 16.89 11.75
CA ALA A 143 -4.54 17.00 12.82
C ALA A 143 -3.22 17.58 12.28
N PRO A 144 -2.56 18.49 13.03
CA PRO A 144 -1.26 18.99 12.65
C PRO A 144 -0.22 17.86 12.73
N VAL A 145 0.40 17.55 11.61
CA VAL A 145 1.55 16.65 11.58
C VAL A 145 2.73 17.41 12.15
N SER A 146 3.13 17.11 13.39
CA SER A 146 4.26 17.75 14.07
C SER A 146 5.64 17.27 13.60
N LEU A 147 5.73 16.80 12.34
CA LEU A 147 6.98 16.41 11.69
C LEU A 147 7.55 17.62 10.96
N THR A 148 8.85 17.83 11.10
CA THR A 148 9.55 18.93 10.41
C THR A 148 10.17 18.43 9.11
N SER A 149 10.84 17.28 9.15
CA SER A 149 11.49 16.70 7.99
C SER A 149 11.46 15.16 8.02
N ILE A 150 11.60 14.56 6.83
CA ILE A 150 11.75 13.13 6.58
C ILE A 150 12.88 12.96 5.56
N THR A 151 13.85 12.10 5.88
CA THR A 151 14.87 11.65 4.92
C THR A 151 14.55 10.22 4.48
N VAL A 152 14.42 10.01 3.18
CA VAL A 152 14.13 8.72 2.57
C VAL A 152 15.42 8.11 2.04
N LEU A 153 15.77 6.91 2.52
CA LEU A 153 17.00 6.20 2.15
C LEU A 153 16.84 5.31 0.90
N ASP A 154 16.06 5.77 -0.06
CA ASP A 154 15.77 5.07 -1.31
C ASP A 154 15.45 6.09 -2.41
N ASP A 155 15.66 5.70 -3.66
CA ASP A 155 15.25 6.54 -4.78
C ASP A 155 13.72 6.51 -4.94
N ARG A 156 13.15 7.69 -5.24
CA ARG A 156 11.71 7.87 -5.39
C ARG A 156 11.07 6.89 -6.37
N GLU A 157 11.79 6.49 -7.42
CA GLU A 157 11.30 5.56 -8.44
C GLU A 157 11.11 4.12 -7.94
N PHE A 158 11.73 3.75 -6.82
CA PHE A 158 11.57 2.42 -6.21
C PHE A 158 10.50 2.38 -5.12
N LEU A 159 9.93 3.52 -4.76
CA LEU A 159 8.88 3.59 -3.76
C LEU A 159 7.55 3.06 -4.31
N ASP A 160 6.84 2.32 -3.48
CA ASP A 160 5.44 1.97 -3.74
C ASP A 160 4.62 3.24 -4.04
N PRO A 161 3.70 3.25 -5.02
CA PRO A 161 2.93 4.43 -5.38
C PRO A 161 2.22 5.10 -4.19
N GLY A 162 1.62 4.31 -3.31
CA GLY A 162 0.97 4.84 -2.10
C GLY A 162 1.92 5.52 -1.11
N VAL A 163 3.20 5.10 -1.08
CA VAL A 163 4.23 5.74 -0.25
C VAL A 163 4.66 7.05 -0.87
N SER A 164 4.89 7.08 -2.18
CA SER A 164 5.18 8.31 -2.91
C SER A 164 4.08 9.35 -2.71
N GLU A 165 2.81 8.95 -2.84
CA GLU A 165 1.67 9.84 -2.61
C GLU A 165 1.59 10.32 -1.15
N LEU A 166 1.91 9.47 -0.16
CA LEU A 166 1.97 9.89 1.24
C LEU A 166 3.04 10.96 1.46
N LEU A 167 4.23 10.76 0.90
CA LEU A 167 5.34 11.72 1.01
C LEU A 167 4.97 13.05 0.33
N ASP A 168 4.30 13.01 -0.82
CA ASP A 168 3.78 14.20 -1.48
C ASP A 168 2.72 14.92 -0.64
N ALA A 169 1.82 14.17 0.01
CA ALA A 169 0.81 14.74 0.91
C ALA A 169 1.47 15.42 2.14
N LEU A 170 2.49 14.78 2.72
CA LEU A 170 3.28 15.35 3.82
C LEU A 170 4.04 16.61 3.39
N HIS A 171 4.64 16.58 2.20
CA HIS A 171 5.29 17.76 1.64
C HIS A 171 4.32 18.91 1.39
N GLY A 172 3.12 18.60 0.89
CA GLY A 172 2.05 19.57 0.67
C GLY A 172 1.56 20.28 1.94
N VAL A 173 1.72 19.66 3.11
CA VAL A 173 1.40 20.27 4.42
C VAL A 173 2.62 20.89 5.11
N GLY A 174 3.77 20.97 4.42
CA GLY A 174 4.96 21.70 4.87
C GLY A 174 6.05 20.84 5.53
N VAL A 175 5.97 19.51 5.43
CA VAL A 175 7.07 18.62 5.87
C VAL A 175 8.17 18.62 4.81
N GLU A 176 9.42 18.85 5.21
CA GLU A 176 10.56 18.72 4.30
C GLU A 176 10.79 17.24 3.99
N VAL A 177 10.86 16.86 2.71
CA VAL A 177 11.10 15.48 2.29
C VAL A 177 12.35 15.43 1.43
N ASP A 178 13.43 14.89 2.00
CA ASP A 178 14.70 14.70 1.33
C ASP A 178 14.87 13.24 0.93
N TYR A 179 15.59 13.02 -0.17
CA TYR A 179 15.93 11.68 -0.66
C TYR A 179 17.45 11.54 -0.64
N GLU A 180 17.93 10.48 -0.02
CA GLU A 180 19.34 10.13 0.02
C GLU A 180 19.54 8.79 -0.68
N THR A 181 20.11 8.85 -1.88
CA THR A 181 20.50 7.64 -2.61
C THR A 181 21.64 6.98 -1.85
N THR A 182 21.41 5.75 -1.38
CA THR A 182 22.44 5.00 -0.67
C THR A 182 23.50 4.49 -1.64
N GLY A 183 24.67 5.13 -1.61
CA GLY A 183 25.86 4.65 -2.30
C GLY A 183 26.47 3.40 -1.65
N PRO A 184 27.50 2.79 -2.26
CA PRO A 184 28.22 1.67 -1.67
C PRO A 184 28.88 2.11 -0.35
N ALA A 185 28.31 1.67 0.76
CA ALA A 185 28.75 2.08 2.10
C ALA A 185 29.95 1.27 2.63
N ALA A 186 30.17 0.06 2.10
CA ALA A 186 31.26 -0.79 2.56
C ALA A 186 32.62 -0.31 1.99
N PRO A 187 33.73 -0.47 2.71
CA PRO A 187 35.06 -0.12 2.22
C PRO A 187 35.43 -0.84 0.91
N GLU A 188 36.22 -0.19 0.05
CA GLU A 188 36.59 -0.67 -1.30
C GLU A 188 37.30 -2.02 -1.31
N ASP A 189 38.06 -2.30 -0.27
CA ASP A 189 38.87 -3.50 -0.10
C ASP A 189 38.09 -4.69 0.48
N THR A 190 36.81 -4.49 0.83
CA THR A 190 35.96 -5.57 1.34
C THR A 190 35.19 -6.25 0.22
N PHE A 191 34.93 -7.55 0.38
CA PHE A 191 34.07 -8.30 -0.55
C PHE A 191 32.68 -7.63 -0.71
N LEU A 192 32.11 -7.11 0.38
CA LEU A 192 30.83 -6.40 0.32
C LEU A 192 30.92 -5.10 -0.50
N GLY A 193 32.00 -4.32 -0.32
CA GLY A 193 32.24 -3.11 -1.11
C GLY A 193 32.45 -3.39 -2.59
N TYR A 194 33.07 -4.53 -2.92
CA TYR A 194 33.18 -5.02 -4.30
C TYR A 194 31.80 -5.38 -4.89
N VAL A 195 30.99 -6.16 -4.16
CA VAL A 195 29.65 -6.56 -4.60
C VAL A 195 28.74 -5.33 -4.79
N GLN A 196 28.71 -4.40 -3.85
CA GLN A 196 27.90 -3.18 -3.95
C GLN A 196 28.28 -2.34 -5.19
N ARG A 197 29.58 -2.10 -5.42
CA ARG A 197 30.04 -1.36 -6.61
C ARG A 197 29.76 -2.10 -7.92
N SER A 198 29.93 -3.42 -7.94
CA SER A 198 29.61 -4.24 -9.11
C SER A 198 28.13 -4.22 -9.46
N LEU A 199 27.23 -4.22 -8.47
CA LEU A 199 25.79 -4.11 -8.68
C LEU A 199 25.41 -2.74 -9.26
N LEU A 200 26.17 -1.70 -8.92
CA LEU A 200 25.99 -0.33 -9.43
C LEU A 200 26.71 -0.09 -10.77
N GLY A 201 27.30 -1.12 -11.38
CA GLY A 201 28.03 -0.99 -12.65
C GLY A 201 29.32 -0.16 -12.55
N VAL A 202 29.81 0.12 -11.34
CA VAL A 202 31.07 0.83 -11.13
C VAL A 202 32.23 -0.16 -11.33
N PRO A 203 33.15 0.08 -12.29
CA PRO A 203 34.26 -0.84 -12.54
C PRO A 203 35.17 -0.91 -11.32
N SER A 204 35.21 -2.06 -10.66
CA SER A 204 36.04 -2.34 -9.50
C SER A 204 37.39 -2.92 -9.94
N HIS A 205 38.37 -2.05 -10.22
CA HIS A 205 39.79 -2.42 -10.18
C HIS A 205 40.73 -1.20 -10.05
N PRO A 206 41.57 -1.14 -9.01
CA PRO A 206 42.96 -0.75 -9.22
C PRO A 206 43.69 -1.93 -9.85
N ALA A 207 44.38 -1.67 -10.96
CA ALA A 207 45.33 -2.63 -11.52
C ALA A 207 46.34 -3.02 -10.43
N ALA A 208 46.43 -4.31 -10.13
CA ALA A 208 47.51 -4.84 -9.32
C ALA A 208 48.82 -4.66 -10.12
N THR A 209 49.52 -3.55 -9.92
CA THR A 209 50.92 -3.40 -10.30
C THR A 209 51.75 -4.22 -9.33
N GLY A 210 52.09 -5.44 -9.74
CA GLY A 210 53.21 -6.22 -9.18
C GLY A 210 54.54 -5.80 -9.78
#